data_AF-A0A1H8D4D8-F1
#
_entry.id   AF-A0A1H8D4D8-F1
#
_cell.length_a   1.000
_cell.length_b   1.000
_cell.length_c   1.000
_cell.angle_alpha   90.00
_cell.angle_beta   90.00
_cell.angle_gamma   90.00
#
_symmetry.space_group_name_H-M   'P 1'
#
loop_
_entity.id
_entity.type
_entity.pdbx_description
1 polymer ?
#
loop_
_entity_poly.entity_id
_entity_poly.type
_entity_poly.pdbx_seq_one_letter_code
_entity_poly.pdbx_strand_id
1 'polypeptide(L)'
;MKYFLKLNVVSILYALMLFIPLELMLNVYRISRITNWEIGTVNILTGVTLIIEIIGGTILLVFLTKKWLGERKANFWTGILWAPYFVLFIYLFASLFPITYGGDGPNPVTGLLAIGGLIVFPFYILILNFFSMTSDGKTIKTA
;
A
#
# COMPACT_ATOMS: atom_id res chain seq x y z
N MET A 1 -16.89 16.79 3.03
CA MET A 1 -16.82 15.43 3.62
C MET A 1 -16.27 15.52 5.05
N LYS A 2 -16.87 14.81 6.01
CA LYS A 2 -16.44 14.81 7.42
C LYS A 2 -14.98 14.31 7.52
N TYR A 3 -14.20 14.87 8.44
CA TYR A 3 -12.80 14.50 8.66
C TYR A 3 -12.61 12.99 8.87
N PHE A 4 -13.49 12.38 9.65
CA PHE A 4 -13.49 10.93 9.88
C PHE A 4 -13.53 10.11 8.58
N LEU A 5 -14.38 10.47 7.63
CA LEU A 5 -14.44 9.77 6.34
C LEU A 5 -13.15 9.95 5.53
N LYS A 6 -12.59 11.16 5.52
CA LYS A 6 -11.32 11.44 4.83
C LYS A 6 -10.17 10.60 5.40
N LEU A 7 -10.09 10.48 6.73
CA LEU A 7 -9.09 9.69 7.44
C LEU A 7 -9.16 8.20 7.03
N ASN A 8 -10.38 7.65 6.99
CA ASN A 8 -10.59 6.27 6.58
C ASN A 8 -10.27 6.05 5.10
N VAL A 9 -10.65 6.96 4.20
CA VAL A 9 -10.27 6.86 2.78
C VAL A 9 -8.74 6.85 2.61
N VAL A 10 -8.02 7.73 3.30
CA VAL A 10 -6.55 7.74 3.25
C VAL A 10 -5.96 6.45 3.81
N SER A 11 -6.56 5.89 4.87
CA SER A 11 -6.12 4.61 5.46
C SER A 11 -6.37 3.42 4.53
N ILE A 12 -7.47 3.42 3.78
CA ILE A 12 -7.76 2.46 2.71
C ILE A 12 -6.70 2.56 1.61
N LEU A 13 -6.34 3.78 1.19
CA LEU A 13 -5.31 3.98 0.16
C LEU A 13 -3.94 3.47 0.63
N TYR A 14 -3.58 3.68 1.90
CA TYR A 14 -2.39 3.06 2.47
C TYR A 14 -2.48 1.53 2.43
N ALA A 15 -3.61 0.94 2.79
CA ALA A 15 -3.78 -0.51 2.72
C ALA A 15 -3.62 -1.04 1.28
N LEU A 16 -4.20 -0.36 0.29
CA LEU A 16 -4.05 -0.72 -1.12
C LEU A 16 -2.61 -0.66 -1.59
N MET A 17 -1.87 0.37 -1.15
CA MET A 17 -0.47 0.59 -1.51
C MET A 17 0.46 -0.56 -1.10
N LEU A 18 0.10 -1.30 -0.04
CA LEU A 18 0.84 -2.51 0.36
C LEU A 18 0.21 -3.78 -0.23
N PHE A 19 -1.12 -3.81 -0.35
CA PHE A 19 -1.88 -4.97 -0.83
C PHE A 19 -1.57 -5.31 -2.29
N ILE A 20 -1.65 -4.34 -3.20
CA ILE A 20 -1.47 -4.57 -4.64
C ILE A 20 -0.10 -5.19 -4.97
N PRO A 21 1.04 -4.62 -4.54
CA PRO A 21 2.35 -5.17 -4.90
C PRO A 21 2.56 -6.52 -4.21
N LEU A 22 2.06 -6.69 -2.99
CA LEU A 22 2.18 -7.95 -2.27
C LEU A 22 1.40 -9.08 -2.97
N GLU A 23 0.16 -8.85 -3.37
CA GLU A 23 -0.63 -9.85 -4.10
C GLU A 23 -0.02 -10.17 -5.47
N LEU A 24 0.51 -9.17 -6.18
CA LEU A 24 1.22 -9.42 -7.45
C LEU A 24 2.44 -10.32 -7.24
N MET A 25 3.21 -10.11 -6.17
CA MET A 25 4.35 -10.95 -5.83
C MET A 25 3.95 -12.35 -5.36
N LEU A 26 2.88 -12.46 -4.58
CA LEU A 26 2.39 -13.75 -4.06
C LEU A 26 1.76 -14.62 -5.16
N ASN A 27 1.28 -14.01 -6.25
CA ASN A 27 0.55 -14.70 -7.32
C ASN A 27 1.32 -14.76 -8.65
N VAL A 28 2.64 -14.51 -8.68
CA VAL A 28 3.43 -14.55 -9.93
C VAL A 28 3.22 -15.85 -10.72
N TYR A 29 3.27 -17.01 -10.05
CA TYR A 29 3.08 -18.31 -10.70
C TYR A 29 1.66 -18.49 -11.25
N ARG A 30 0.65 -18.04 -10.49
CA ARG A 30 -0.75 -18.08 -10.93
C ARG A 30 -0.99 -17.21 -12.15
N ILE A 31 -0.48 -15.97 -12.11
CA ILE A 31 -0.61 -15.03 -13.23
C ILE A 31 0.03 -15.65 -14.47
N SER A 32 1.28 -16.12 -14.36
CA SER A 32 1.98 -16.79 -15.46
C SER A 32 1.18 -17.94 -16.04
N ARG A 33 0.60 -18.81 -15.20
CA ARG A 33 -0.21 -19.95 -15.65
C ARG A 33 -1.49 -19.53 -16.37
N ILE A 34 -2.25 -18.56 -15.84
CA ILE A 34 -3.56 -18.18 -16.41
C ILE A 34 -3.42 -17.31 -17.67
N THR A 35 -2.34 -16.52 -17.78
CA THR A 35 -2.09 -15.68 -18.94
C THR A 35 -1.21 -16.35 -19.99
N ASN A 36 -0.60 -17.50 -19.66
CA ASN A 36 0.49 -18.13 -20.42
C ASN A 36 1.69 -17.19 -20.66
N TRP A 37 1.89 -16.21 -19.79
CA TRP A 37 3.06 -15.34 -19.86
C TRP A 37 4.26 -16.00 -19.23
N GLU A 38 5.44 -15.72 -19.78
CA GLU A 38 6.69 -16.13 -19.16
C GLU A 38 6.80 -15.52 -17.76
N ILE A 39 7.26 -16.32 -16.79
CA ILE A 39 7.45 -15.88 -15.39
C ILE A 39 8.35 -14.64 -15.33
N GLY A 40 9.38 -14.55 -16.21
CA GLY A 40 10.23 -13.38 -16.33
C GLY A 40 9.44 -12.10 -16.67
N THR A 41 8.52 -12.18 -17.64
CA THR A 41 7.64 -11.06 -18.01
C THR A 41 6.74 -10.64 -16.85
N VAL A 42 6.12 -11.60 -16.16
CA VAL A 42 5.25 -11.31 -15.00
C VAL A 42 6.06 -10.60 -13.90
N ASN A 43 7.26 -11.08 -13.60
CA ASN A 43 8.13 -10.45 -12.59
C ASN A 43 8.52 -9.01 -12.97
N ILE A 44 8.86 -8.76 -14.23
CA ILE A 44 9.18 -7.40 -14.70
C ILE A 44 7.97 -6.48 -14.53
N LEU A 45 6.78 -6.93 -14.93
CA LEU A 45 5.55 -6.15 -14.79
C LEU A 45 5.19 -5.90 -13.33
N THR A 46 5.36 -6.89 -12.45
CA THR A 46 5.21 -6.73 -11.00
C THR A 46 6.16 -5.67 -10.47
N GLY A 47 7.44 -5.72 -10.86
CA GLY A 47 8.44 -4.72 -10.45
C GLY A 47 8.13 -3.31 -10.96
N VAL A 48 7.73 -3.17 -12.22
CA VAL A 48 7.30 -1.88 -12.80
C VAL A 48 6.08 -1.33 -12.07
N THR A 49 5.10 -2.19 -11.79
CA THR A 49 3.89 -1.81 -11.06
C THR A 49 4.23 -1.31 -9.66
N LEU A 50 5.10 -2.03 -8.94
CA LEU A 50 5.59 -1.62 -7.62
C LEU A 50 6.26 -0.25 -7.65
N ILE A 51 7.13 0.03 -8.64
CA ILE A 51 7.80 1.33 -8.76
C ILE A 51 6.78 2.45 -9.01
N ILE A 52 5.86 2.26 -9.95
CA ILE A 52 4.82 3.23 -10.28
C ILE A 52 3.93 3.50 -9.06
N GLU A 53 3.54 2.45 -8.36
CA GLU A 53 2.69 2.53 -7.18
C GLU A 53 3.39 3.22 -6.01
N ILE A 54 4.66 2.91 -5.74
CA ILE A 54 5.41 3.59 -4.68
C ILE A 54 5.52 5.10 -5.00
N ILE A 55 5.91 5.47 -6.22
CA ILE A 55 6.11 6.87 -6.59
C ILE A 55 4.75 7.60 -6.63
N GLY A 56 3.82 7.11 -7.44
CA GLY A 56 2.51 7.72 -7.65
C GLY A 56 1.66 7.71 -6.38
N GLY A 57 1.65 6.58 -5.66
CA GLY A 57 0.96 6.43 -4.38
C GLY A 57 1.52 7.35 -3.31
N THR A 58 2.85 7.49 -3.20
CA THR A 58 3.46 8.45 -2.26
C THR A 58 3.04 9.88 -2.58
N ILE A 59 3.13 10.30 -3.85
CA ILE A 59 2.72 11.65 -4.28
C ILE A 59 1.25 11.89 -3.96
N LEU A 60 0.39 10.94 -4.30
CA LEU A 60 -1.05 11.00 -4.03
C LEU A 60 -1.33 11.12 -2.52
N LEU A 61 -0.69 10.30 -1.69
CA LEU A 61 -0.91 10.28 -0.25
C LEU A 61 -0.40 11.55 0.43
N VAL A 62 0.74 12.11 0.00
CA VAL A 62 1.20 13.42 0.48
C VAL A 62 0.19 14.51 0.11
N PHE A 63 -0.27 14.54 -1.15
CA PHE A 63 -1.25 15.51 -1.61
C PHE A 63 -2.57 15.40 -0.83
N LEU A 64 -3.10 14.19 -0.65
CA LEU A 64 -4.33 13.96 0.11
C LEU A 64 -4.17 14.26 1.60
N THR A 65 -3.03 13.91 2.19
CA THR A 65 -2.77 14.21 3.61
C THR A 65 -2.78 15.71 3.85
N LYS A 66 -2.06 16.48 3.03
CA LYS A 66 -2.07 17.96 3.11
C LYS A 66 -3.46 18.54 2.85
N LYS A 67 -4.10 18.15 1.74
CA LYS A 67 -5.37 18.75 1.30
C LYS A 67 -6.57 18.34 2.16
N TRP A 68 -6.62 17.10 2.64
CA TRP A 68 -7.81 16.56 3.30
C TRP A 68 -7.66 16.48 4.81
N LEU A 69 -6.49 16.11 5.31
CA LEU A 69 -6.27 15.84 6.72
C LEU A 69 -5.67 17.04 7.46
N GLY A 70 -4.91 17.90 6.77
CA GLY A 70 -4.30 19.12 7.31
C GLY A 70 -3.27 18.82 8.42
N GLU A 71 -2.93 19.81 9.26
CA GLU A 71 -1.89 19.67 10.29
C GLU A 71 -2.40 19.05 11.62
N ARG A 72 -3.23 18.00 11.55
CA ARG A 72 -3.85 17.41 12.75
C ARG A 72 -3.05 16.21 13.25
N LYS A 73 -2.80 16.15 14.57
CA LYS A 73 -2.23 14.96 15.23
C LYS A 73 -3.05 13.68 14.99
N ALA A 74 -4.35 13.83 14.74
CA ALA A 74 -5.21 12.70 14.43
C ALA A 74 -4.86 12.00 13.10
N ASN A 75 -4.04 12.59 12.24
CA ASN A 75 -3.60 11.94 11.01
C ASN A 75 -2.73 10.71 11.29
N PHE A 76 -1.98 10.70 12.40
CA PHE A 76 -1.16 9.54 12.77
C PHE A 76 -1.97 8.26 13.02
N TRP A 77 -3.30 8.36 13.21
CA TRP A 77 -4.19 7.20 13.24
C TRP A 77 -4.16 6.40 11.93
N THR A 78 -3.80 7.00 10.78
CA THR A 78 -3.63 6.24 9.53
C THR A 78 -2.55 5.17 9.64
N GLY A 79 -1.57 5.33 10.55
CA GLY A 79 -0.51 4.34 10.81
C GLY A 79 -1.01 3.06 11.49
N ILE A 80 -2.24 3.07 12.01
CA ILE A 80 -2.90 1.90 12.61
C ILE A 80 -4.10 1.47 11.75
N LEU A 81 -4.90 2.44 11.27
CA LEU A 81 -6.13 2.18 10.55
C LEU A 81 -5.93 1.50 9.19
N TRP A 82 -4.75 1.57 8.58
CA TRP A 82 -4.47 0.81 7.35
C TRP A 82 -4.57 -0.71 7.57
N ALA A 83 -4.15 -1.21 8.74
CA ALA A 83 -4.04 -2.64 9.02
C ALA A 83 -5.38 -3.39 8.93
N PRO A 84 -6.49 -2.95 9.57
CA PRO A 84 -7.78 -3.63 9.42
C PRO A 84 -8.28 -3.64 7.96
N TYR A 85 -8.04 -2.57 7.19
CA TYR A 85 -8.37 -2.55 5.76
C TYR A 85 -7.52 -3.52 4.96
N PHE A 86 -6.22 -3.59 5.26
CA PHE A 86 -5.32 -4.54 4.62
C PHE A 86 -5.74 -5.99 4.90
N VAL A 87 -6.01 -6.33 6.16
CA VAL A 87 -6.53 -7.67 6.54
C VAL A 87 -7.83 -7.98 5.83
N LEU A 88 -8.75 -7.01 5.74
CA LEU A 88 -9.99 -7.16 4.99
C LEU A 88 -9.73 -7.46 3.51
N PHE A 89 -8.80 -6.75 2.86
CA PHE A 89 -8.46 -6.99 1.46
C PHE A 89 -7.84 -8.36 1.24
N ILE A 90 -6.90 -8.79 2.08
CA ILE A 90 -6.34 -10.15 2.04
C ILE A 90 -7.44 -11.20 2.20
N TYR A 91 -8.33 -11.02 3.19
CA TYR A 91 -9.44 -11.95 3.43
C TYR A 91 -10.38 -12.04 2.23
N LEU A 92 -10.79 -10.89 1.67
CA LEU A 92 -11.65 -10.85 0.48
C LEU A 92 -10.96 -11.48 -0.72
N PHE A 93 -9.69 -11.18 -0.95
CA PHE A 93 -8.95 -11.72 -2.09
C PHE A 93 -8.76 -13.24 -1.97
N ALA A 94 -8.35 -13.73 -0.81
CA ALA A 94 -8.22 -15.17 -0.55
C ALA A 94 -9.55 -15.92 -0.66
N SER A 95 -10.67 -15.27 -0.30
CA SER A 95 -12.01 -15.84 -0.41
C SER A 95 -12.51 -15.88 -1.86
N LEU A 96 -12.25 -14.82 -2.64
CA LEU A 96 -12.69 -14.71 -4.04
C LEU A 96 -11.78 -15.49 -5.00
N PHE A 97 -10.49 -15.59 -4.68
CA PHE A 97 -9.46 -16.20 -5.53
C PHE A 97 -8.62 -17.23 -4.75
N PRO A 98 -9.22 -18.31 -4.24
CA PRO A 98 -8.52 -19.31 -3.45
C PRO A 98 -7.41 -20.00 -4.25
N ILE A 99 -6.32 -20.37 -3.57
CA ILE A 99 -5.24 -21.17 -4.17
C ILE A 99 -5.71 -22.63 -4.26
N THR A 100 -6.04 -23.10 -5.46
CA THR A 100 -6.49 -24.49 -5.69
C THR A 100 -5.41 -25.40 -6.29
N TYR A 101 -4.35 -24.82 -6.86
CA TYR A 101 -3.25 -25.54 -7.47
C TYR A 101 -1.97 -25.37 -6.66
N GLY A 102 -1.36 -26.47 -6.23
CA GLY A 102 -0.18 -26.45 -5.35
C GLY A 102 1.03 -25.73 -5.94
N GLY A 103 1.17 -25.69 -7.28
CA GLY A 103 2.24 -24.98 -7.95
C GLY A 103 2.07 -23.45 -8.02
N ASP A 104 0.94 -22.91 -7.55
CA ASP A 104 0.73 -21.45 -7.46
C ASP A 104 1.30 -20.85 -6.16
N GLY A 105 1.80 -21.69 -5.26
CA GLY A 105 2.34 -21.24 -3.98
C GLY A 105 3.55 -20.32 -4.16
N PRO A 106 3.63 -19.19 -3.43
CA PRO A 106 4.77 -18.30 -3.51
C PRO A 106 6.03 -18.96 -2.93
N ASN A 107 7.19 -18.53 -3.42
CA ASN A 107 8.46 -19.00 -2.84
C ASN A 107 8.65 -18.42 -1.41
N PRO A 108 9.49 -19.06 -0.57
CA PRO A 108 9.72 -18.60 0.81
C PRO A 108 10.27 -17.17 0.93
N VAL A 109 11.06 -16.72 -0.06
CA VAL A 109 11.64 -15.36 -0.07
C VAL A 109 10.55 -14.30 -0.16
N THR A 110 9.49 -14.54 -0.96
CA THR A 110 8.32 -13.66 -1.03
C THR A 110 7.65 -13.52 0.34
N GLY A 111 7.55 -14.61 1.11
CA GLY A 111 7.01 -14.56 2.47
C GLY A 111 7.85 -13.69 3.42
N LEU A 112 9.18 -13.76 3.33
CA LEU A 112 10.08 -12.90 4.09
C LEU A 112 9.92 -11.43 3.71
N LEU A 113 9.81 -11.13 2.42
CA LEU A 113 9.56 -9.77 1.93
C LEU A 113 8.21 -9.23 2.41
N ALA A 114 7.18 -10.08 2.46
CA ALA A 114 5.88 -9.72 3.00
C ALA A 114 5.97 -9.29 4.48
N ILE A 115 6.64 -10.10 5.31
CA ILE A 115 6.82 -9.81 6.74
C ILE A 115 7.63 -8.52 6.92
N GLY A 116 8.74 -8.37 6.20
CA GLY A 116 9.55 -7.16 6.24
C GLY A 116 8.76 -5.92 5.83
N GLY A 117 7.98 -6.02 4.76
CA GLY A 117 7.06 -4.97 4.30
C GLY A 117 6.06 -4.57 5.39
N LEU A 118 5.37 -5.54 5.99
CA LEU A 118 4.39 -5.30 7.06
C LEU A 118 5.00 -4.60 8.28
N ILE A 119 6.24 -4.94 8.65
CA ILE A 119 6.95 -4.31 9.76
C ILE A 119 7.34 -2.87 9.42
N VAL A 120 7.85 -2.62 8.22
CA VAL A 120 8.35 -1.29 7.80
C VAL A 120 7.22 -0.33 7.46
N PHE A 121 6.11 -0.83 6.92
CA PHE A 121 5.02 -0.02 6.39
C PHE A 121 4.39 0.99 7.37
N PRO A 122 4.10 0.66 8.65
CA PRO A 122 3.59 1.66 9.58
C PRO A 122 4.57 2.82 9.78
N PHE A 123 5.89 2.57 9.80
CA PHE A 123 6.89 3.63 9.89
C PHE A 123 6.90 4.53 8.66
N TYR A 124 6.76 3.95 7.47
CA TYR A 124 6.59 4.71 6.23
C TYR A 124 5.37 5.66 6.30
N ILE A 125 4.23 5.19 6.81
CA ILE A 125 3.03 6.02 7.00
C ILE A 125 3.28 7.17 7.98
N LEU A 126 3.93 6.89 9.12
CA LEU A 126 4.24 7.90 10.14
C LEU A 126 5.17 8.98 9.59
N ILE A 127 6.20 8.57 8.83
CA ILE A 127 7.14 9.48 8.18
C ILE A 127 6.42 10.40 7.19
N LEU A 128 5.54 9.87 6.34
CA LEU A 128 4.78 10.69 5.39
C LEU A 128 3.86 11.69 6.07
N ASN A 129 3.18 11.29 7.14
CA ASN A 129 2.33 12.20 7.92
C ASN A 129 3.17 13.31 8.57
N PHE A 130 4.33 12.97 9.13
CA PHE A 130 5.23 13.94 9.73
C PHE A 130 5.73 14.98 8.70
N PHE A 131 6.19 14.54 7.52
CA PHE A 131 6.61 15.46 6.45
C PHE A 131 5.45 16.32 5.92
N SER A 132 4.27 15.73 5.81
CA SER A 132 3.08 16.46 5.33
C SER A 132 2.66 17.56 6.30
N MET A 133 2.81 17.34 7.61
CA MET A 133 2.48 18.34 8.64
C MET A 133 3.54 19.44 8.79
N THR A 134 4.81 19.14 8.58
CA THR A 134 5.91 20.11 8.77
C THR A 134 6.12 21.02 7.56
N SER A 135 5.69 20.60 6.38
CA SER A 135 5.95 21.32 5.13
C SER A 135 5.10 22.58 4.92
N ASP A 136 3.96 22.74 5.61
CA ASP A 136 3.08 23.91 5.43
C ASP A 136 3.37 25.03 6.45
N GLY A 137 4.06 24.74 7.55
CA GLY A 137 4.53 25.74 8.51
C GLY A 137 5.62 26.70 7.98
N LYS A 138 6.17 26.44 6.78
CA LYS A 138 7.19 27.30 6.14
C LYS A 138 6.63 28.26 5.09
N THR A 139 5.43 28.05 4.55
CA THR A 139 4.90 28.85 3.45
C THR A 139 4.13 30.10 3.90
N ILE A 140 3.82 30.26 5.19
CA ILE A 140 3.03 31.40 5.70
C ILE A 140 3.91 32.48 6.37
N LYS A 141 5.22 32.25 6.57
CA LYS A 141 6.12 33.21 7.26
C LYS A 141 6.92 34.13 6.33
N THR A 142 6.59 34.17 5.04
CA THR A 142 7.21 35.10 4.07
C THR A 142 6.11 35.90 3.36
N ALA A 143 5.53 36.86 4.08
CA ALA A 143 4.74 37.96 3.53
C ALA A 143 4.88 39.16 4.46
#